data_AF-A0A971KKB6-F1
#
_entry.id   AF-A0A971KKB6-F1
#
_cell.length_a   1.000
_cell.length_b   1.000
_cell.length_c   1.000
_cell.angle_alpha   90.00
_cell.angle_beta   90.00
_cell.angle_gamma   90.00
#
_symmetry.space_group_name_H-M   'P 1'
#
loop_
_entity.id
_entity.type
_entity.pdbx_description
1 polymer ?
#
loop_
_entity_poly.entity_id
_entity_poly.type
_entity_poly.pdbx_seq_one_letter_code
_entity_poly.pdbx_strand_id
1 'polypeptide(L)'
;PEIFNAVFFPNLEKHFEEYIVEYYSFFPEEIVDVDKNISTMLLKRDLNMRGLTTVIACVNEGYIHPNHADKLNDMTLLIFEGMLKRVLRNKISYEDAKNKTMDYIKSIVERFLIKDYDFYY
;
A
#
# COMPACT_ATOMS: atom_id res chain seq x y z
N PRO A 1 -16.48 -9.39 5.26
CA PRO A 1 -16.67 -8.69 3.96
C PRO A 1 -17.70 -7.54 4.01
N GLU A 2 -18.85 -7.70 4.67
CA GLU A 2 -19.83 -6.60 4.85
C GLU A 2 -19.58 -5.79 6.13
N ILE A 3 -19.23 -6.46 7.22
CA ILE A 3 -18.87 -5.83 8.50
C ILE A 3 -17.62 -4.93 8.34
N PHE A 4 -16.64 -5.36 7.54
CA PHE A 4 -15.48 -4.54 7.19
C PHE A 4 -15.93 -3.25 6.49
N ASN A 5 -16.72 -3.32 5.42
CA ASN A 5 -17.18 -2.09 4.75
C ASN A 5 -18.03 -1.18 5.65
N ALA A 6 -18.88 -1.74 6.52
CA ALA A 6 -19.73 -0.96 7.41
C ALA A 6 -18.96 -0.25 8.53
N VAL A 7 -17.87 -0.84 9.01
CA VAL A 7 -17.01 -0.25 10.07
C VAL A 7 -16.03 0.77 9.48
N PHE A 8 -15.52 0.54 8.27
CA PHE A 8 -14.47 1.37 7.67
C PHE A 8 -14.94 2.57 6.85
N PHE A 9 -16.19 2.56 6.40
CA PHE A 9 -16.73 3.64 5.56
C PHE A 9 -18.09 4.20 6.02
N PRO A 10 -18.42 4.29 7.33
CA PRO A 10 -19.75 4.74 7.72
C PRO A 10 -19.99 6.23 7.45
N ASN A 11 -18.93 7.03 7.23
CA ASN A 11 -18.95 8.37 6.64
C ASN A 11 -17.49 8.81 6.46
N LEU A 12 -17.12 9.32 5.28
CA LEU A 12 -15.77 9.79 4.93
C LEU A 12 -15.39 11.12 5.62
N GLU A 13 -15.76 11.30 6.89
CA GLU A 13 -15.44 12.50 7.67
C GLU A 13 -14.14 12.37 8.47
N LYS A 14 -13.70 11.14 8.79
CA LYS A 14 -12.40 10.91 9.46
C LYS A 14 -11.28 10.62 8.45
N HIS A 15 -10.06 10.93 8.86
CA HIS A 15 -8.83 10.58 8.16
C HIS A 15 -8.67 9.04 8.09
N PHE A 16 -8.30 8.51 6.92
CA PHE A 16 -8.17 7.07 6.63
C PHE A 16 -7.27 6.35 7.65
N GLU A 17 -6.28 7.07 8.15
CA GLU A 17 -5.33 6.69 9.19
C GLU A 17 -5.98 6.28 10.50
N GLU A 18 -7.08 6.93 10.88
CA GLU A 18 -7.80 6.65 12.13
C GLU A 18 -8.52 5.31 12.06
N TYR A 19 -9.08 4.97 10.90
CA TYR A 19 -9.76 3.69 10.68
C TYR A 19 -8.79 2.50 10.70
N ILE A 20 -7.56 2.68 10.21
CA ILE A 20 -6.53 1.63 10.26
C ILE A 20 -6.12 1.32 11.71
N VAL A 21 -5.90 2.36 12.51
CA VAL A 21 -5.56 2.20 13.94
C VAL A 21 -6.71 1.53 14.69
N GLU A 22 -7.94 1.95 14.42
CA GLU A 22 -9.13 1.41 15.08
C GLU A 22 -9.32 -0.07 14.72
N TYR A 23 -9.16 -0.47 13.46
CA TYR A 23 -9.22 -1.88 13.04
C TYR A 23 -8.19 -2.76 13.75
N TYR A 24 -6.93 -2.38 13.73
CA TYR A 24 -5.87 -3.18 14.33
C TYR A 24 -5.91 -3.17 15.87
N SER A 25 -6.65 -2.23 16.48
CA SER A 25 -6.98 -2.29 17.91
C SER A 25 -8.00 -3.39 18.24
N PHE A 26 -8.89 -3.72 17.29
CA PHE A 26 -9.87 -4.80 17.42
C PHE A 26 -9.31 -6.17 17.02
N PHE A 27 -8.32 -6.21 16.12
CA PHE A 27 -7.71 -7.44 15.61
C PHE A 27 -6.18 -7.44 15.77
N PRO A 28 -5.66 -7.38 17.01
CA PRO A 28 -4.22 -7.28 17.26
C PRO A 28 -3.44 -8.52 16.79
N GLU A 29 -4.07 -9.70 16.76
CA GLU A 29 -3.49 -10.96 16.28
C GLU A 29 -3.05 -10.91 14.82
N GLU A 30 -3.72 -10.11 13.97
CA GLU A 30 -3.36 -9.95 12.55
C GLU A 30 -2.05 -9.15 12.36
N ILE A 31 -1.54 -8.48 13.41
CA ILE A 31 -0.25 -7.77 13.40
C ILE A 31 0.90 -8.68 13.81
N VAL A 32 0.64 -9.67 14.66
CA VAL A 32 1.66 -10.53 15.27
C VAL A 32 2.28 -11.50 14.24
N ASP A 33 1.53 -11.83 13.19
CA ASP A 33 1.94 -12.80 12.16
C ASP A 33 2.67 -12.17 10.96
N VAL A 34 3.03 -10.87 11.05
CA VAL A 34 3.64 -10.11 9.95
C VAL A 34 5.04 -9.62 10.34
N ASP A 35 6.01 -9.80 9.43
CA ASP A 35 7.42 -9.37 9.59
C ASP A 35 7.51 -7.97 10.23
N LYS A 36 8.51 -7.77 11.09
CA LYS A 36 8.67 -6.54 11.90
C LYS A 36 8.67 -5.26 11.06
N ASN A 37 9.14 -5.32 9.81
CA ASN A 37 9.10 -4.18 8.89
C ASN A 37 7.67 -3.91 8.39
N ILE A 38 6.90 -4.96 8.15
CA ILE A 38 5.50 -4.89 7.70
C ILE A 38 4.60 -4.41 8.84
N SER A 39 4.80 -4.88 10.07
CA SER A 39 4.05 -4.40 11.24
C SER A 39 4.40 -2.93 11.59
N THR A 40 5.66 -2.53 11.45
CA THR A 40 6.07 -1.11 11.56
C THR A 40 5.44 -0.25 10.46
N MET A 41 5.34 -0.78 9.24
CA MET A 41 4.65 -0.13 8.13
C MET A 41 3.14 0.00 8.42
N LEU A 42 2.46 -1.02 8.93
CA LEU A 42 1.01 -0.96 9.20
C LEU A 42 0.64 0.10 10.25
N LEU A 43 1.50 0.33 11.25
CA LEU A 43 1.24 1.21 12.39
C LEU A 43 1.67 2.68 12.18
N LYS A 44 2.39 3.00 11.09
CA LYS A 44 2.76 4.39 10.79
C LYS A 44 1.57 5.15 10.22
N ARG A 45 1.23 6.26 10.88
CA ARG A 45 0.11 7.18 10.56
C ARG A 45 0.19 7.89 9.21
N ASP A 46 1.24 7.72 8.40
CA ASP A 46 1.35 8.40 7.11
C ASP A 46 1.63 7.37 6.02
N LEU A 47 0.68 7.19 5.10
CA LEU A 47 0.82 6.30 3.95
C LEU A 47 2.10 6.58 3.13
N ASN A 48 2.58 7.83 3.08
CA ASN A 48 3.86 8.15 2.45
C ASN A 48 5.04 7.52 3.20
N MET A 49 5.03 7.58 4.53
CA MET A 49 6.08 6.99 5.37
C MET A 49 6.05 5.45 5.34
N ARG A 50 4.90 4.87 5.02
CA ARG A 50 4.69 3.42 4.86
C ARG A 50 5.36 2.90 3.60
N GLY A 51 4.99 3.43 2.44
CA GLY A 51 5.59 3.01 1.17
C GLY A 51 7.09 3.30 1.10
N LEU A 52 7.53 4.42 1.71
CA LEU A 52 8.94 4.80 1.71
C LEU A 52 9.82 3.80 2.47
N THR A 53 9.31 3.20 3.55
CA THR A 53 10.07 2.18 4.31
C THR A 53 10.37 0.95 3.44
N THR A 54 9.39 0.49 2.65
CA THR A 54 9.57 -0.63 1.71
C THR A 54 10.52 -0.26 0.57
N VAL A 55 10.38 0.94 -0.01
CA VAL A 55 11.27 1.40 -1.08
C VAL A 55 12.72 1.55 -0.58
N ILE A 56 12.92 2.01 0.66
CA ILE A 56 14.24 2.08 1.29
C ILE A 56 14.87 0.68 1.43
N ALA A 57 14.09 -0.36 1.74
CA ALA A 57 14.62 -1.73 1.77
C ALA A 57 15.16 -2.14 0.38
N CYS A 58 14.40 -1.87 -0.69
CA CYS A 58 14.84 -2.11 -2.07
C CYS A 58 16.10 -1.30 -2.46
N VAL A 59 16.26 -0.09 -1.91
CA VAL A 59 17.47 0.71 -2.07
C VAL A 59 18.66 0.08 -1.35
N ASN A 60 18.48 -0.34 -0.09
CA ASN A 60 19.53 -0.97 0.71
C ASN A 60 20.02 -2.29 0.10
N GLU A 61 19.12 -3.03 -0.55
CA GLU A 61 19.44 -4.27 -1.28
C GLU A 61 20.01 -4.03 -2.69
N GLY A 62 20.12 -2.76 -3.11
CA GLY A 62 20.68 -2.36 -4.39
C GLY A 62 19.80 -2.68 -5.60
N TYR A 63 18.48 -2.88 -5.42
CA TYR A 63 17.53 -3.00 -6.52
C TYR A 63 17.13 -1.65 -7.09
N ILE A 64 17.12 -0.60 -6.26
CA ILE A 64 16.63 0.74 -6.63
C ILE A 64 17.67 1.79 -6.27
N HIS A 65 17.87 2.77 -7.16
CA HIS A 65 18.78 3.87 -6.87
C HIS A 65 18.17 4.81 -5.82
N PRO A 66 18.92 5.29 -4.80
CA PRO A 66 18.38 6.20 -3.79
C PRO A 66 17.62 7.41 -4.37
N ASN A 67 18.17 8.02 -5.44
CA ASN A 67 17.55 9.14 -6.17
C ASN A 67 16.18 8.83 -6.81
N HIS A 68 15.72 7.57 -6.81
CA HIS A 68 14.43 7.15 -7.34
C HIS A 68 13.43 6.78 -6.24
N ALA A 69 13.87 6.72 -4.97
CA ALA A 69 13.07 6.23 -3.87
C ALA A 69 11.78 7.05 -3.66
N ASP A 70 11.94 8.36 -3.52
CA ASP A 70 10.81 9.27 -3.28
C ASP A 70 9.82 9.25 -4.45
N LYS A 71 10.33 9.24 -5.68
CA LYS A 71 9.51 9.21 -6.90
C LYS A 71 8.72 7.91 -7.03
N LEU A 72 9.35 6.77 -6.75
CA LEU A 72 8.67 5.48 -6.79
C LEU A 72 7.58 5.39 -5.70
N ASN A 73 7.89 5.88 -4.49
CA ASN A 73 6.94 5.92 -3.39
C ASN A 73 5.71 6.77 -3.75
N ASP A 74 5.93 7.98 -4.24
CA ASP A 74 4.86 8.91 -4.65
C ASP A 74 3.97 8.30 -5.76
N MET A 75 4.58 7.72 -6.79
CA MET A 75 3.84 7.03 -7.86
C MET A 75 2.98 5.88 -7.33
N THR A 76 3.52 5.07 -6.42
CA THR A 76 2.81 3.95 -5.80
C THR A 76 1.60 4.44 -5.01
N LEU A 77 1.77 5.53 -4.24
CA LEU A 77 0.69 6.12 -3.46
C LEU A 77 -0.42 6.69 -4.35
N LEU A 78 -0.05 7.43 -5.40
CA LEU A 78 -1.01 8.00 -6.36
C LEU A 78 -1.83 6.93 -7.07
N ILE A 79 -1.20 5.81 -7.45
CA ILE A 79 -1.88 4.66 -8.05
C ILE A 79 -2.90 4.06 -7.07
N PHE A 80 -2.46 3.81 -5.83
CA PHE A 80 -3.32 3.21 -4.80
C PHE A 80 -4.52 4.10 -4.46
N GLU A 81 -4.28 5.39 -4.20
CA GLU A 81 -5.34 6.36 -3.95
C GLU A 81 -6.32 6.46 -5.13
N GLY A 82 -5.80 6.50 -6.35
CA GLY A 82 -6.59 6.57 -7.57
C GLY A 82 -7.51 5.36 -7.72
N MET A 83 -7.00 4.14 -7.48
CA MET A 83 -7.82 2.93 -7.57
C MET A 83 -8.82 2.84 -6.42
N LEU A 84 -8.42 3.18 -5.20
CA LEU A 84 -9.31 3.18 -4.05
C LEU A 84 -10.50 4.12 -4.28
N LYS A 85 -10.25 5.35 -4.76
CA LYS A 85 -11.32 6.31 -5.12
C LYS A 85 -12.27 5.75 -6.19
N ARG A 86 -11.78 4.94 -7.13
CA ARG A 86 -12.62 4.31 -8.17
C ARG A 86 -13.46 3.17 -7.61
N VAL A 87 -12.91 2.34 -6.71
CA VAL A 87 -13.65 1.27 -6.02
C VAL A 87 -14.77 1.87 -5.18
N LEU A 88 -14.46 2.87 -4.35
CA LEU A 88 -15.45 3.53 -3.47
C LEU A 88 -16.59 4.20 -4.24
N ARG A 89 -16.34 4.64 -5.48
CA ARG A 89 -17.36 5.24 -6.37
C ARG A 89 -18.08 4.21 -7.25
N ASN A 90 -17.88 2.90 -6.99
CA ASN A 90 -18.41 1.80 -7.78
C ASN A 90 -18.10 1.92 -9.29
N LYS A 91 -16.95 2.52 -9.64
CA LYS A 91 -16.48 2.71 -11.03
C LYS A 91 -15.64 1.53 -11.54
N ILE A 92 -15.29 0.61 -10.66
CA ILE A 92 -14.51 -0.60 -10.95
C ILE A 92 -14.81 -1.63 -9.86
N SER A 93 -14.78 -2.92 -10.21
CA SER A 93 -14.90 -3.99 -9.22
C SER A 93 -13.65 -4.04 -8.32
N TYR A 94 -13.80 -4.59 -7.11
CA TYR A 94 -12.66 -4.83 -6.22
C TYR A 94 -11.57 -5.67 -6.89
N GLU A 95 -11.97 -6.75 -7.56
CA GLU A 95 -11.02 -7.70 -8.17
C GLU A 95 -10.26 -7.05 -9.33
N ASP A 96 -10.95 -6.29 -10.19
CA ASP A 96 -10.30 -5.56 -11.28
C ASP A 96 -9.38 -4.46 -10.74
N ALA A 97 -9.77 -3.77 -9.66
CA ALA A 97 -8.96 -2.74 -9.04
C ALA A 97 -7.68 -3.32 -8.44
N LYS A 98 -7.78 -4.45 -7.73
CA LYS A 98 -6.63 -5.18 -7.18
C LYS A 98 -5.65 -5.56 -8.29
N ASN A 99 -6.15 -6.22 -9.33
CA ASN A 99 -5.31 -6.71 -10.43
C ASN A 99 -4.62 -5.56 -11.18
N LYS A 100 -5.36 -4.49 -11.48
CA LYS A 100 -4.78 -3.30 -12.15
C LYS A 100 -3.80 -2.54 -11.27
N THR A 101 -4.07 -2.42 -9.98
CA THR A 101 -3.14 -1.77 -9.04
C THR A 101 -1.81 -2.51 -9.02
N MET A 102 -1.84 -3.85 -8.91
CA MET A 102 -0.62 -4.66 -8.92
C MET A 102 0.13 -4.59 -10.25
N ASP A 103 -0.59 -4.61 -11.38
CA ASP A 103 -0.01 -4.44 -12.71
C ASP A 103 0.70 -3.09 -12.88
N TYR A 104 0.07 -2.00 -12.42
CA TYR A 104 0.67 -0.67 -12.48
C TYR A 104 1.86 -0.52 -11.54
N ILE A 105 1.79 -1.06 -10.32
CA ILE A 105 2.91 -1.07 -9.37
C ILE A 105 4.08 -1.85 -9.95
N LYS A 106 3.83 -3.04 -10.51
CA LYS A 106 4.87 -3.84 -11.17
C LYS A 106 5.54 -3.04 -12.30
N SER A 107 4.74 -2.44 -13.17
CA SER A 107 5.23 -1.64 -14.30
C SER A 107 6.14 -0.48 -13.87
N ILE A 108 5.78 0.23 -12.78
CA ILE A 108 6.63 1.33 -12.29
C ILE A 108 7.87 0.80 -11.56
N VAL A 109 7.78 -0.30 -10.82
CA VAL A 109 8.95 -0.89 -10.14
C VAL A 109 9.96 -1.37 -11.17
N GLU A 110 9.52 -2.12 -12.18
CA GLU A 110 10.36 -2.59 -13.29
C GLU A 110 11.13 -1.45 -13.97
N ARG A 111 10.50 -0.29 -14.12
CA ARG A 111 11.13 0.91 -14.71
C ARG A 111 12.30 1.45 -13.87
N PHE A 112 12.31 1.23 -12.56
CA PHE A 112 13.33 1.76 -11.63
C PHE A 112 14.33 0.71 -11.15
N LEU A 113 14.20 -0.55 -11.58
CA LEU A 113 15.16 -1.59 -11.27
C LEU A 113 16.54 -1.29 -11.87
N ILE A 114 17.59 -1.44 -11.05
CA ILE A 114 18.99 -1.38 -11.50
C ILE A 114 19.50 -2.78 -11.93
N LYS A 115 18.87 -3.83 -11.40
CA LYS A 115 19.19 -5.24 -11.69
C LYS A 115 17.89 -6.02 -11.88
N ASP A 116 17.94 -7.04 -12.72
CA ASP A 116 16.77 -7.87 -13.01
C ASP A 116 16.20 -8.50 -11.74
N TYR A 117 14.88 -8.56 -11.67
CA TYR A 117 14.14 -9.19 -10.60
C TYR A 117 12.96 -9.96 -11.18
N ASP A 118 12.90 -11.26 -10.90
CA ASP A 118 11.79 -12.10 -11.31
C ASP A 118 10.65 -11.96 -10.29
N PHE A 119 9.56 -11.30 -10.72
CA PHE A 119 8.34 -11.22 -9.93
C PHE A 119 7.66 -12.60 -9.88
N TYR A 120 7.61 -13.21 -8.71
CA TYR A 120 6.88 -14.45 -8.48
C TYR A 120 5.37 -14.15 -8.36
N TYR A 121 4.54 -14.95 -9.05
CA TYR A 121 3.07 -14.91 -9.01
C TYR A 121 2.51 -15.95 -8.05
#